data_AF-A0A926VDR6-F1
#
_entry.id   AF-A0A926VDR6-F1
#
_cell.length_a   1.000
_cell.length_b   1.000
_cell.length_c   1.000
_cell.angle_alpha   90.00
_cell.angle_beta   90.00
_cell.angle_gamma   90.00
#
_symmetry.space_group_name_H-M   'P 1'
#
loop_
_entity.id
_entity.type
_entity.pdbx_description
1 polymer ?
#
loop_
_entity_poly.entity_id
_entity_poly.type
_entity_poly.pdbx_seq_one_letter_code
_entity_poly.pdbx_strand_id
1 'polypeptide(L)'
;MAKATVQSLAHQWAKKYIENLQINSQNESSKQPHKLADIVSKAGREQTAEKLMHSLRFVSAQAWNKTEGLLAKEIYRHRINPRLINPWEIAADSFRIYEKALLIYTQQAPPRRLSVVMGLDNQYDDLDKNALEIYTEQIAPSQLASLIGEEIGELQNKYTANDPRVKGFVSMQLHYTSQMLLEMLSPTEQMLVGAYFKVIDDHFYMPLQRSYQAAAKLDYDSPVLAAVQQLLPESTKIAKKINERVIQLYPGYCSNSGALTDPTVQVSSIRDVEMFQVYLWVCALEENIAAIQQELFPLCVMLYPTLGVKWELLRQMLYLLGKEIRSRLTAEQAAKFMPYFQALWEMFSPDVFAALGEEGNLLAI
;
A
#
# COMPACT_ATOMS: atom_id res chain seq x y z
N MET A 1 -19.43 -16.17 12.58
CA MET A 1 -17.97 -16.32 12.81
C MET A 1 -17.15 -15.61 11.74
N ALA A 2 -17.45 -15.74 10.44
CA ALA A 2 -16.77 -15.03 9.34
C ALA A 2 -16.47 -13.54 9.63
N LYS A 3 -17.44 -12.79 10.16
CA LYS A 3 -17.28 -11.36 10.52
C LYS A 3 -16.17 -11.09 11.56
N ALA A 4 -15.93 -12.02 12.49
CA ALA A 4 -14.87 -11.88 13.50
C ALA A 4 -13.48 -12.11 12.91
N THR A 5 -13.35 -13.06 11.97
CA THR A 5 -12.08 -13.33 11.24
C THR A 5 -11.72 -12.19 10.29
N VAL A 6 -12.70 -11.66 9.53
CA VAL A 6 -12.52 -10.45 8.69
C VAL A 6 -12.02 -9.29 9.54
N GLN A 7 -12.69 -9.04 10.67
CA GLN A 7 -12.29 -7.97 11.58
C GLN A 7 -10.89 -8.23 12.14
N SER A 8 -10.52 -9.47 12.50
CA SER A 8 -9.18 -9.77 13.02
C SER A 8 -8.04 -9.42 12.06
N LEU A 9 -8.11 -9.83 10.78
CA LEU A 9 -7.03 -9.53 9.82
C LEU A 9 -6.97 -8.06 9.42
N ALA A 10 -8.12 -7.41 9.22
CA ALA A 10 -8.18 -5.98 8.96
C ALA A 10 -7.55 -5.18 10.12
N HIS A 11 -7.86 -5.54 11.38
CA HIS A 11 -7.25 -4.91 12.55
C HIS A 11 -5.74 -5.19 12.64
N GLN A 12 -5.28 -6.40 12.34
CA GLN A 12 -3.85 -6.73 12.35
C GLN A 12 -3.08 -5.91 11.32
N TRP A 13 -3.60 -5.78 10.09
CA TRP A 13 -2.97 -4.96 9.06
C TRP A 13 -2.97 -3.49 9.46
N ALA A 14 -4.09 -3.02 10.00
CA ALA A 14 -4.28 -1.64 10.42
C ALA A 14 -3.29 -1.20 11.52
N LYS A 15 -2.81 -2.11 12.37
CA LYS A 15 -1.80 -1.80 13.40
C LYS A 15 -0.51 -1.19 12.82
N LYS A 16 -0.11 -1.59 11.61
CA LYS A 16 1.11 -1.10 10.97
C LYS A 16 1.12 0.42 10.73
N TYR A 17 -0.07 1.02 10.58
CA TYR A 17 -0.17 2.47 10.39
C TYR A 17 0.20 3.24 11.66
N ILE A 18 0.01 2.64 12.83
CA ILE A 18 0.40 3.23 14.12
C ILE A 18 1.91 3.09 14.32
N GLU A 19 2.47 1.91 14.07
CA GLU A 19 3.91 1.63 14.25
C GLU A 19 4.79 2.51 13.35
N ASN A 20 4.38 2.76 12.10
CA ASN A 20 5.15 3.60 11.18
C ASN A 20 5.15 5.09 11.57
N LEU A 21 4.15 5.56 12.32
CA LEU A 21 4.12 6.93 12.83
C LEU A 21 5.15 7.14 13.95
N GLN A 22 5.29 6.15 14.84
CA GLN A 22 6.24 6.18 15.95
C GLN A 22 7.70 6.23 15.47
N ILE A 23 8.00 5.55 14.37
CA ILE A 23 9.36 5.54 13.79
C ILE A 23 9.70 6.89 13.14
N ASN A 24 8.71 7.54 12.52
CA ASN A 24 8.92 8.82 11.84
C ASN A 24 9.01 10.01 12.82
N SER A 25 8.34 9.96 13.97
CA SER A 25 8.46 11.00 15.00
C SER A 25 9.86 11.05 15.64
N GLN A 26 10.53 9.90 15.77
CA GLN A 26 11.88 9.80 16.32
C GLN A 26 12.97 10.46 15.45
N ASN A 27 12.72 10.61 14.14
CA ASN A 27 13.66 11.22 13.20
C ASN A 27 13.53 12.75 13.09
N GLU A 28 12.42 13.33 13.55
CA GLU A 28 12.19 14.79 13.54
C GLU A 28 12.28 15.41 14.93
N SER A 29 13.43 15.25 15.60
CA SER A 29 13.77 16.07 16.77
C SER A 29 14.06 17.52 16.34
N SER A 30 13.02 18.31 16.02
CA SER A 30 13.14 19.74 15.67
C SER A 30 12.19 20.68 16.44
N LYS A 31 12.72 21.24 17.53
CA LYS A 31 12.68 22.65 18.03
C LYS A 31 11.40 23.54 18.00
N GLN A 32 10.17 23.07 17.83
CA GLN A 32 8.98 23.95 17.98
C GLN A 32 7.71 23.25 18.55
N PRO A 33 7.67 22.93 19.86
CA PRO A 33 6.52 22.23 20.48
C PRO A 33 5.18 22.99 20.38
N HIS A 34 5.19 24.32 20.35
CA HIS A 34 3.97 25.12 20.24
C HIS A 34 3.25 24.99 18.89
N LYS A 35 3.97 24.76 17.79
CA LYS A 35 3.35 24.57 16.46
C LYS A 35 2.66 23.20 16.32
N LEU A 36 3.18 22.17 17.00
CA LEU A 36 2.61 20.84 16.93
C LEU A 36 1.22 20.81 17.58
N ALA A 37 1.08 21.37 18.79
CA ALA A 37 -0.19 21.44 19.52
C ALA A 37 -1.29 22.17 18.74
N ASP A 38 -0.94 23.22 18.00
CA ASP A 38 -1.88 23.94 17.15
C ASP A 38 -2.32 23.09 15.95
N ILE A 39 -1.38 22.46 15.23
CA ILE A 39 -1.66 21.64 14.03
C ILE A 39 -2.56 20.45 14.37
N VAL A 40 -2.29 19.79 15.49
CA VAL A 40 -3.02 18.59 15.92
C VAL A 40 -4.34 18.90 16.62
N SER A 41 -4.55 20.16 17.03
CA SER A 41 -5.83 20.60 17.58
C SER A 41 -6.96 20.40 16.57
N LYS A 42 -8.20 20.31 17.05
CA LYS A 42 -9.37 20.20 16.18
C LYS A 42 -9.39 21.32 15.12
N ALA A 43 -9.14 22.56 15.54
CA ALA A 43 -9.13 23.72 14.64
C ALA A 43 -7.98 23.65 13.62
N GLY A 44 -6.78 23.24 14.05
CA GLY A 44 -5.64 23.06 13.14
C GLY A 44 -5.89 21.99 12.08
N ARG A 45 -6.48 20.86 12.48
CA ARG A 45 -6.85 19.78 11.54
C ARG A 45 -7.95 20.19 10.59
N GLU A 46 -8.96 20.92 11.07
CA GLU A 46 -10.00 21.51 10.21
C GLU A 46 -9.39 22.46 9.18
N GLN A 47 -8.44 23.31 9.60
CA GLN A 47 -7.71 24.20 8.69
C GLN A 47 -6.88 23.43 7.66
N THR A 48 -6.14 22.39 8.07
CA THR A 48 -5.37 21.53 7.15
C THR A 48 -6.31 20.82 6.18
N ALA A 49 -7.42 20.24 6.65
CA ALA A 49 -8.39 19.54 5.81
C ALA A 49 -9.06 20.49 4.81
N GLU A 50 -9.46 21.69 5.25
CA GLU A 50 -10.05 22.72 4.40
C GLU A 50 -9.08 23.16 3.30
N LYS A 51 -7.81 23.42 3.66
CA LYS A 51 -6.76 23.75 2.69
C LYS A 51 -6.61 22.68 1.61
N LEU A 52 -6.59 21.41 2.00
CA LEU A 52 -6.48 20.29 1.06
C LEU A 52 -7.75 20.16 0.21
N MET A 53 -8.93 20.33 0.80
CA MET A 53 -10.22 20.25 0.12
C MET A 53 -10.34 21.29 -1.00
N HIS A 54 -9.93 22.52 -0.74
CA HIS A 54 -9.94 23.61 -1.73
C HIS A 54 -9.07 23.29 -2.96
N SER A 55 -7.94 22.60 -2.75
CA SER A 55 -7.02 22.23 -3.83
C SER A 55 -7.36 20.90 -4.51
N LEU A 56 -8.14 20.03 -3.87
CA LEU A 56 -8.30 18.63 -4.26
C LEU A 56 -8.79 18.44 -5.71
N ARG A 57 -9.75 19.25 -6.18
CA ARG A 57 -10.25 19.16 -7.56
C ARG A 57 -9.17 19.48 -8.59
N PHE A 58 -8.45 20.57 -8.36
CA PHE A 58 -7.38 21.02 -9.25
C PHE A 58 -6.21 20.03 -9.25
N VAL A 59 -5.79 19.58 -8.07
CA VAL A 59 -4.72 18.60 -7.91
C VAL A 59 -5.10 17.26 -8.54
N SER A 60 -6.33 16.78 -8.37
CA SER A 60 -6.81 15.55 -9.02
C SER A 60 -6.76 15.65 -10.55
N ALA A 61 -7.14 16.79 -11.13
CA ALA A 61 -7.00 16.99 -12.58
C ALA A 61 -5.53 17.01 -13.04
N GLN A 62 -4.63 17.63 -12.27
CA GLN A 62 -3.19 17.61 -12.57
C GLN A 62 -2.58 16.21 -12.44
N ALA A 63 -3.00 15.45 -11.43
CA ALA A 63 -2.61 14.06 -11.25
C ALA A 63 -3.02 13.21 -12.45
N TRP A 64 -4.19 13.46 -13.05
CA TRP A 64 -4.62 12.74 -14.25
C TRP A 64 -3.69 12.99 -15.42
N ASN A 65 -3.28 14.24 -15.65
CA ASN A 65 -2.33 14.57 -16.73
C ASN A 65 -1.00 13.83 -16.56
N LYS A 66 -0.52 13.66 -15.31
CA LYS A 66 0.69 12.85 -15.03
C LYS A 66 0.44 11.36 -15.30
N THR A 67 -0.70 10.82 -14.86
CA THR A 67 -1.09 9.43 -15.11
C THR A 67 -1.18 9.13 -16.61
N GLU A 68 -1.85 10.00 -17.36
CA GLU A 68 -2.00 9.87 -18.80
C GLU A 68 -0.64 9.97 -19.50
N GLY A 69 0.18 10.97 -19.13
CA GLY A 69 1.53 11.10 -19.67
C GLY A 69 2.41 9.87 -19.44
N LEU A 70 2.21 9.18 -18.30
CA LEU A 70 2.91 7.95 -17.96
C LEU A 70 2.39 6.73 -18.74
N LEU A 71 1.07 6.54 -18.81
CA LEU A 71 0.45 5.27 -19.21
C LEU A 71 -0.28 5.28 -20.56
N ALA A 72 -0.40 6.42 -21.26
CA ALA A 72 -1.14 6.49 -22.52
C ALA A 72 -0.63 5.51 -23.59
N LYS A 73 0.69 5.30 -23.66
CA LYS A 73 1.30 4.34 -24.61
C LYS A 73 0.96 2.88 -24.28
N GLU A 74 0.76 2.60 -22.99
CA GLU A 74 0.48 1.26 -22.51
C GLU A 74 -0.92 0.78 -22.91
N ILE A 75 -1.86 1.71 -23.15
CA ILE A 75 -3.18 1.38 -23.72
C ILE A 75 -3.03 0.62 -25.04
N TYR A 76 -2.19 1.13 -25.94
CA TYR A 76 -1.94 0.51 -27.24
C TYR A 76 -1.07 -0.74 -27.11
N ARG A 77 0.03 -0.65 -26.37
CA ARG A 77 1.00 -1.74 -26.20
C ARG A 77 0.35 -3.00 -25.65
N HIS A 78 -0.53 -2.84 -24.68
CA HIS A 78 -1.19 -3.94 -23.96
C HIS A 78 -2.60 -4.24 -24.46
N ARG A 79 -3.05 -3.54 -25.52
CA ARG A 79 -4.39 -3.66 -26.12
C ARG A 79 -5.51 -3.50 -25.07
N ILE A 80 -5.32 -2.56 -24.14
CA ILE A 80 -6.32 -2.23 -23.14
C ILE A 80 -7.45 -1.49 -23.85
N ASN A 81 -8.70 -1.88 -23.62
CA ASN A 81 -9.84 -1.20 -24.20
C ASN A 81 -9.95 0.22 -23.60
N PRO A 82 -9.79 1.30 -24.42
CA PRO A 82 -9.81 2.67 -23.90
C PRO A 82 -11.13 3.05 -23.23
N ARG A 83 -12.24 2.38 -23.58
CA ARG A 83 -13.55 2.65 -22.98
C ARG A 83 -13.64 2.24 -21.51
N LEU A 84 -12.70 1.43 -21.02
CA LEU A 84 -12.61 1.07 -19.60
C LEU A 84 -11.94 2.17 -18.77
N ILE A 85 -11.34 3.17 -19.43
CA ILE A 85 -10.60 4.25 -18.78
C ILE A 85 -11.38 5.55 -19.02
N ASN A 86 -12.14 5.97 -18.02
CA ASN A 86 -12.85 7.24 -18.03
C ASN A 86 -12.17 8.23 -17.05
N PRO A 87 -11.41 9.23 -17.57
CA PRO A 87 -10.68 10.19 -16.75
C PRO A 87 -11.56 10.89 -15.71
N TRP A 88 -12.75 11.31 -16.11
CA TRP A 88 -13.66 12.09 -15.29
C TRP A 88 -14.23 11.26 -14.15
N GLU A 89 -14.57 10.01 -14.44
CA GLU A 89 -15.07 9.08 -13.45
C GLU A 89 -13.98 8.68 -12.45
N ILE A 90 -12.78 8.35 -12.95
CA ILE A 90 -11.62 8.03 -12.11
C ILE A 90 -11.28 9.21 -11.18
N ALA A 91 -11.26 10.44 -11.71
CA ALA A 91 -11.00 11.63 -10.92
C ALA A 91 -12.10 11.91 -9.88
N ALA A 92 -13.38 11.67 -10.22
CA ALA A 92 -14.51 11.85 -9.33
C ALA A 92 -14.53 10.82 -8.19
N ASP A 93 -14.26 9.55 -8.50
CA ASP A 93 -14.19 8.50 -7.50
C ASP A 93 -12.96 8.68 -6.59
N SER A 94 -11.82 9.11 -7.16
CA SER A 94 -10.65 9.51 -6.37
C SER A 94 -10.98 10.66 -5.42
N PHE A 95 -11.65 11.70 -5.91
CA PHE A 95 -12.07 12.85 -5.11
C PHE A 95 -12.90 12.42 -3.89
N ARG A 96 -13.89 11.53 -4.08
CA ARG A 96 -14.76 11.03 -3.00
C ARG A 96 -13.96 10.32 -1.91
N ILE A 97 -12.97 9.50 -2.29
CA ILE A 97 -12.11 8.80 -1.32
C ILE A 97 -11.30 9.79 -0.47
N TYR A 98 -10.69 10.80 -1.10
CA TYR A 98 -9.94 11.83 -0.36
C TYR A 98 -10.85 12.70 0.50
N GLU A 99 -12.04 13.07 -0.01
CA GLU A 99 -13.04 13.80 0.77
C GLU A 99 -13.42 13.05 2.05
N LYS A 100 -13.71 11.76 1.92
CA LYS A 100 -14.02 10.91 3.08
C LYS A 100 -12.84 10.77 4.03
N ALA A 101 -11.62 10.58 3.51
CA ALA A 101 -10.43 10.48 4.35
C ALA A 101 -10.14 11.78 5.11
N LEU A 102 -10.32 12.95 4.47
CA LEU A 102 -10.15 14.26 5.10
C LEU A 102 -11.26 14.56 6.12
N LEU A 103 -12.49 14.13 5.86
CA LEU A 103 -13.58 14.21 6.83
C LEU A 103 -13.29 13.35 8.07
N ILE A 104 -12.78 12.13 7.89
CA ILE A 104 -12.38 11.25 9.00
C ILE A 104 -11.17 11.84 9.73
N TYR A 105 -10.25 12.47 9.00
CA TYR A 105 -9.12 13.19 9.59
C TYR A 105 -9.56 14.36 10.50
N THR A 106 -10.78 14.88 10.45
CA THR A 106 -11.21 15.91 11.42
C THR A 106 -11.99 15.33 12.61
N GLN A 107 -12.20 14.01 12.65
CA GLN A 107 -13.03 13.35 13.66
C GLN A 107 -12.24 12.82 14.86
N GLN A 108 -12.80 13.07 16.05
CA GLN A 108 -12.31 12.50 17.32
C GLN A 108 -12.63 11.01 17.43
N ALA A 109 -11.71 10.25 18.03
CA ALA A 109 -11.96 8.86 18.40
C ALA A 109 -12.90 8.77 19.61
N PRO A 110 -13.71 7.70 19.71
CA PRO A 110 -14.41 7.38 20.94
C PRO A 110 -13.41 7.22 22.10
N PRO A 111 -13.70 7.71 23.31
CA PRO A 111 -12.78 7.59 24.45
C PRO A 111 -12.55 6.11 24.77
N ARG A 112 -11.39 5.58 24.38
CA ARG A 112 -10.91 4.24 24.75
C ARG A 112 -9.61 4.40 25.51
N ARG A 113 -9.49 3.77 26.70
CA ARG A 113 -8.24 3.76 27.48
C ARG A 113 -7.19 2.91 26.76
N LEU A 114 -6.11 3.52 26.31
CA LEU A 114 -5.06 2.86 25.51
C LEU A 114 -4.05 2.01 26.27
N SER A 115 -4.06 2.03 27.60
CA SER A 115 -3.22 1.13 28.40
C SER A 115 -3.41 -0.35 28.03
N VAL A 116 -4.58 -0.70 27.49
CA VAL A 116 -4.94 -2.07 27.09
C VAL A 116 -4.51 -2.42 25.67
N VAL A 117 -4.32 -1.44 24.77
CA VAL A 117 -4.08 -1.71 23.34
C VAL A 117 -2.59 -1.72 22.98
N MET A 118 -1.76 -0.95 23.70
CA MET A 118 -0.39 -0.67 23.26
C MET A 118 0.72 -1.27 24.12
N GLY A 119 0.42 -1.91 25.27
CA GLY A 119 1.44 -2.60 26.08
C GLY A 119 2.69 -1.75 26.38
N LEU A 120 2.52 -0.44 26.60
CA LEU A 120 3.63 0.50 26.79
C LEU A 120 4.10 0.43 28.25
N ASP A 121 5.16 -0.35 28.50
CA ASP A 121 5.95 -0.23 29.72
C ASP A 121 6.83 1.03 29.65
N ASN A 122 6.43 2.04 30.42
CA ASN A 122 7.19 3.15 31.04
C ASN A 122 8.61 3.51 30.52
N GLN A 123 8.80 3.80 29.23
CA GLN A 123 10.11 4.24 28.70
C GLN A 123 10.07 5.36 27.64
N TYR A 124 9.06 6.24 27.64
CA TYR A 124 8.99 7.36 26.69
C TYR A 124 9.08 8.75 27.35
N ASP A 125 9.77 9.66 26.66
CA ASP A 125 10.00 11.06 27.04
C ASP A 125 8.70 11.90 26.94
N ASP A 126 8.63 12.99 27.69
CA ASP A 126 7.37 13.73 27.98
C ASP A 126 6.74 14.42 26.75
N LEU A 127 7.53 14.64 25.68
CA LEU A 127 7.07 15.22 24.41
C LEU A 127 6.44 14.18 23.46
N ASP A 128 7.02 12.98 23.39
CA ASP A 128 6.45 11.86 22.62
C ASP A 128 5.13 11.40 23.24
N LYS A 129 5.03 11.48 24.57
CA LYS A 129 3.81 11.17 25.31
C LYS A 129 2.65 12.09 24.92
N ASN A 130 2.88 13.39 24.79
CA ASN A 130 1.86 14.35 24.34
C ASN A 130 1.43 14.14 22.88
N ALA A 131 2.37 13.84 21.97
CA ALA A 131 2.04 13.55 20.57
C ALA A 131 1.22 12.26 20.43
N LEU A 132 1.55 11.21 21.20
CA LEU A 132 0.75 9.99 21.30
C LEU A 132 -0.62 10.23 21.98
N GLU A 133 -0.67 11.02 23.05
CA GLU A 133 -1.92 11.36 23.77
C GLU A 133 -2.91 12.13 22.87
N ILE A 134 -2.41 12.99 22.00
CA ILE A 134 -3.22 13.72 21.02
C ILE A 134 -3.69 12.80 19.88
N TYR A 135 -2.84 11.87 19.43
CA TYR A 135 -3.22 10.87 18.43
C TYR A 135 -4.31 9.93 18.93
N THR A 136 -4.38 9.75 20.24
CA THR A 136 -5.28 8.82 20.89
C THR A 136 -6.68 9.37 21.17
N GLU A 137 -6.86 10.70 21.08
CA GLU A 137 -8.17 11.35 21.03
C GLU A 137 -8.79 11.35 19.62
N GLN A 138 -8.10 10.81 18.60
CA GLN A 138 -8.48 10.96 17.18
C GLN A 138 -8.63 9.61 16.48
N ILE A 139 -9.47 9.54 15.44
CA ILE A 139 -9.63 8.31 14.66
C ILE A 139 -8.31 7.97 13.98
N ALA A 140 -7.57 6.99 14.52
CA ALA A 140 -6.29 6.58 13.97
C ALA A 140 -6.44 6.05 12.52
N PRO A 141 -5.41 6.13 11.66
CA PRO A 141 -5.43 5.57 10.30
C PRO A 141 -5.77 4.07 10.29
N SER A 142 -5.48 3.38 11.39
CA SER A 142 -5.91 2.00 11.60
C SER A 142 -7.45 1.84 11.60
N GLN A 143 -8.18 2.80 12.14
CA GLN A 143 -9.63 2.85 12.10
C GLN A 143 -10.13 3.32 10.73
N LEU A 144 -9.44 4.26 10.07
CA LEU A 144 -9.74 4.65 8.68
C LEU A 144 -9.77 3.43 7.75
N ALA A 145 -8.79 2.53 7.84
CA ALA A 145 -8.72 1.31 7.05
C ALA A 145 -10.04 0.50 7.10
N SER A 146 -10.67 0.42 8.27
CA SER A 146 -11.95 -0.28 8.45
C SER A 146 -13.14 0.49 7.89
N LEU A 147 -13.06 1.83 7.81
CA LEU A 147 -14.14 2.71 7.35
C LEU A 147 -14.19 2.90 5.82
N ILE A 148 -13.03 2.76 5.15
CA ILE A 148 -12.92 2.93 3.69
C ILE A 148 -12.60 1.63 2.94
N GLY A 149 -12.21 0.56 3.65
CA GLY A 149 -11.72 -0.67 3.01
C GLY A 149 -12.73 -1.36 2.10
N GLU A 150 -14.00 -1.42 2.49
CA GLU A 150 -15.06 -2.01 1.67
C GLU A 150 -15.32 -1.18 0.40
N GLU A 151 -15.48 0.14 0.55
CA GLU A 151 -15.70 1.08 -0.57
C GLU A 151 -14.53 1.08 -1.56
N ILE A 152 -13.29 1.09 -1.07
CA ILE A 152 -12.11 0.98 -1.94
C ILE A 152 -12.06 -0.41 -2.61
N GLY A 153 -12.45 -1.48 -1.92
CA GLY A 153 -12.55 -2.81 -2.50
C GLY A 153 -13.59 -2.90 -3.63
N GLU A 154 -14.75 -2.27 -3.46
CA GLU A 154 -15.77 -2.13 -4.50
C GLU A 154 -15.24 -1.32 -5.70
N LEU A 155 -14.49 -0.24 -5.43
CA LEU A 155 -13.90 0.57 -6.48
C LEU A 155 -12.81 -0.19 -7.26
N GLN A 156 -11.97 -0.97 -6.57
CA GLN A 156 -11.04 -1.87 -7.24
C GLN A 156 -11.79 -2.83 -8.16
N ASN A 157 -12.81 -3.52 -7.66
CA ASN A 157 -13.61 -4.46 -8.45
C ASN A 157 -14.25 -3.79 -9.67
N LYS A 158 -14.79 -2.57 -9.51
CA LYS A 158 -15.36 -1.78 -10.62
C LYS A 158 -14.36 -1.62 -11.76
N TYR A 159 -13.12 -1.25 -11.45
CA TYR A 159 -12.11 -0.96 -12.47
C TYR A 159 -11.40 -2.21 -12.98
N THR A 160 -11.30 -3.28 -12.20
CA THR A 160 -10.60 -4.51 -12.59
C THR A 160 -11.50 -5.58 -13.21
N ALA A 161 -12.83 -5.43 -13.14
CA ALA A 161 -13.79 -6.46 -13.58
C ALA A 161 -13.58 -6.97 -15.01
N ASN A 162 -13.14 -6.10 -15.92
CA ASN A 162 -12.92 -6.46 -17.33
C ASN A 162 -11.44 -6.58 -17.69
N ASP A 163 -10.59 -5.69 -17.17
CA ASP A 163 -9.16 -5.68 -17.41
C ASP A 163 -8.43 -5.21 -16.14
N PRO A 164 -7.73 -6.12 -15.44
CA PRO A 164 -7.04 -5.79 -14.19
C PRO A 164 -5.97 -4.70 -14.33
N ARG A 165 -5.46 -4.44 -15.53
CA ARG A 165 -4.45 -3.39 -15.77
C ARG A 165 -5.02 -1.99 -15.63
N VAL A 166 -6.34 -1.81 -15.75
CA VAL A 166 -7.01 -0.50 -15.51
C VAL A 166 -6.73 -0.01 -14.09
N LYS A 167 -6.50 -0.92 -13.13
CA LYS A 167 -6.04 -0.61 -11.78
C LYS A 167 -4.80 0.29 -11.76
N GLY A 168 -3.88 0.12 -12.71
CA GLY A 168 -2.67 0.94 -12.81
C GLY A 168 -2.97 2.42 -13.05
N PHE A 169 -3.99 2.75 -13.84
CA PHE A 169 -4.40 4.13 -14.09
C PHE A 169 -4.97 4.77 -12.82
N VAL A 170 -5.83 4.04 -12.11
CA VAL A 170 -6.45 4.55 -10.88
C VAL A 170 -5.43 4.64 -9.74
N SER A 171 -4.52 3.67 -9.62
CA SER A 171 -3.47 3.70 -8.61
C SER A 171 -2.49 4.86 -8.84
N MET A 172 -2.14 5.13 -10.09
CA MET A 172 -1.28 6.28 -10.42
C MET A 172 -1.99 7.61 -10.21
N GLN A 173 -3.30 7.69 -10.49
CA GLN A 173 -4.12 8.85 -10.18
C GLN A 173 -4.09 9.17 -8.68
N LEU A 174 -4.36 8.17 -7.84
CA LEU A 174 -4.33 8.32 -6.39
C LEU A 174 -2.92 8.69 -5.93
N HIS A 175 -1.89 7.98 -6.39
CA HIS A 175 -0.51 8.25 -6.01
C HIS A 175 -0.09 9.70 -6.28
N TYR A 176 -0.33 10.22 -7.49
CA TYR A 176 0.02 11.60 -7.83
C TYR A 176 -0.86 12.61 -7.09
N THR A 177 -2.13 12.30 -6.83
CA THR A 177 -3.00 13.16 -6.01
C THR A 177 -2.46 13.25 -4.59
N SER A 178 -2.14 12.12 -3.95
CA SER A 178 -1.50 12.07 -2.62
C SER A 178 -0.23 12.90 -2.57
N GLN A 179 0.70 12.71 -3.52
CA GLN A 179 1.97 13.44 -3.56
C GLN A 179 1.75 14.95 -3.66
N MET A 180 0.99 15.40 -4.65
CA MET A 180 0.76 16.83 -4.88
C MET A 180 0.03 17.49 -3.71
N LEU A 181 -0.89 16.78 -3.05
CA LEU A 181 -1.58 17.30 -1.87
C LEU A 181 -0.61 17.47 -0.68
N LEU A 182 0.26 16.49 -0.45
CA LEU A 182 1.25 16.53 0.63
C LEU A 182 2.31 17.62 0.39
N GLU A 183 2.74 17.84 -0.85
CA GLU A 183 3.71 18.90 -1.20
C GLU A 183 3.25 20.31 -0.80
N MET A 184 1.94 20.54 -0.63
CA MET A 184 1.39 21.82 -0.18
C MET A 184 1.47 22.03 1.34
N LEU A 185 1.78 21.00 2.11
CA LEU A 185 1.71 20.98 3.57
C LEU A 185 3.09 21.18 4.20
N SER A 186 3.10 21.66 5.45
CA SER A 186 4.32 21.66 6.26
C SER A 186 4.77 20.22 6.60
N PRO A 187 6.05 19.97 6.94
CA PRO A 187 6.53 18.60 7.24
C PRO A 187 5.71 17.87 8.31
N THR A 188 5.29 18.58 9.36
CA THR A 188 4.43 18.02 10.42
C THR A 188 3.04 17.64 9.90
N GLU A 189 2.41 18.52 9.12
CA GLU A 189 1.12 18.21 8.47
C GLU A 189 1.25 17.04 7.48
N GLN A 190 2.36 16.98 6.70
CA GLN A 190 2.66 15.88 5.79
C GLN A 190 2.76 14.55 6.53
N MET A 191 3.45 14.52 7.68
CA MET A 191 3.55 13.32 8.51
C MET A 191 2.16 12.83 8.97
N LEU A 192 1.32 13.75 9.45
CA LEU A 192 0.01 13.43 10.00
C LEU A 192 -0.99 13.00 8.92
N VAL A 193 -1.15 13.80 7.87
CA VAL A 193 -2.08 13.54 6.76
C VAL A 193 -1.58 12.39 5.89
N GLY A 194 -0.26 12.29 5.67
CA GLY A 194 0.37 11.26 4.87
C GLY A 194 0.05 9.85 5.37
N ALA A 195 -0.15 9.66 6.68
CA ALA A 195 -0.59 8.39 7.22
C ALA A 195 -2.00 7.98 6.78
N TYR A 196 -2.93 8.94 6.58
CA TYR A 196 -4.28 8.69 6.07
C TYR A 196 -4.23 8.39 4.57
N PHE A 197 -3.43 9.15 3.82
CA PHE A 197 -3.25 8.92 2.38
C PHE A 197 -2.55 7.58 2.10
N LYS A 198 -1.63 7.15 2.98
CA LYS A 198 -1.05 5.81 2.89
C LYS A 198 -2.10 4.70 3.02
N VAL A 199 -3.14 4.89 3.85
CA VAL A 199 -4.23 3.91 3.94
C VAL A 199 -4.94 3.79 2.60
N ILE A 200 -5.22 4.91 1.93
CA ILE A 200 -5.85 4.94 0.60
C ILE A 200 -4.96 4.20 -0.40
N ASP A 201 -3.68 4.57 -0.49
CA ASP A 201 -2.74 3.94 -1.43
C ASP A 201 -2.62 2.44 -1.17
N ASP A 202 -2.40 2.02 0.07
CA ASP A 202 -2.28 0.61 0.44
C ASP A 202 -3.56 -0.17 0.06
N HIS A 203 -4.73 0.37 0.40
CA HIS A 203 -6.01 -0.27 0.11
C HIS A 203 -6.35 -0.29 -1.35
N PHE A 204 -5.74 0.55 -2.20
CA PHE A 204 -5.95 0.50 -3.63
C PHE A 204 -4.92 -0.38 -4.34
N TYR A 205 -3.64 -0.29 -3.99
CA TYR A 205 -2.57 -1.10 -4.60
C TYR A 205 -2.74 -2.59 -4.27
N MET A 206 -3.20 -2.93 -3.06
CA MET A 206 -3.24 -4.29 -2.57
C MET A 206 -4.68 -4.82 -2.50
N PRO A 207 -4.94 -6.10 -2.80
CA PRO A 207 -6.26 -6.70 -2.70
C PRO A 207 -6.63 -7.05 -1.25
N LEU A 208 -6.51 -6.08 -0.33
CA LEU A 208 -6.68 -6.29 1.11
C LEU A 208 -8.09 -6.79 1.44
N GLN A 209 -9.12 -6.14 0.91
CA GLN A 209 -10.52 -6.53 1.15
C GLN A 209 -10.79 -7.97 0.68
N ARG A 210 -10.26 -8.34 -0.48
CA ARG A 210 -10.35 -9.72 -1.00
C ARG A 210 -9.63 -10.71 -0.09
N SER A 211 -8.46 -10.36 0.43
CA SER A 211 -7.74 -11.22 1.39
C SER A 211 -8.55 -11.45 2.67
N TYR A 212 -9.21 -10.40 3.19
CA TYR A 212 -10.08 -10.53 4.37
C TYR A 212 -11.30 -11.42 4.10
N GLN A 213 -11.93 -11.24 2.93
CA GLN A 213 -13.08 -12.06 2.52
C GLN A 213 -12.68 -13.52 2.28
N ALA A 214 -11.52 -13.79 1.70
CA ALA A 214 -11.01 -15.14 1.49
C ALA A 214 -10.71 -15.84 2.82
N ALA A 215 -10.02 -15.15 3.74
CA ALA A 215 -9.72 -15.67 5.07
C ALA A 215 -10.98 -16.01 5.88
N ALA A 216 -12.06 -15.26 5.71
CA ALA A 216 -13.32 -15.47 6.41
C ALA A 216 -14.08 -16.72 5.98
N LYS A 217 -13.71 -17.33 4.85
CA LYS A 217 -14.28 -18.58 4.32
C LYS A 217 -13.57 -19.83 4.84
N LEU A 218 -12.39 -19.68 5.44
CA LEU A 218 -11.59 -20.80 5.93
C LEU A 218 -11.97 -21.20 7.35
N ASP A 219 -11.76 -22.48 7.65
CA ASP A 219 -11.87 -23.02 9.01
C ASP A 219 -10.78 -22.46 9.93
N TYR A 220 -11.08 -22.40 11.22
CA TYR A 220 -10.20 -21.79 12.23
C TYR A 220 -8.86 -22.51 12.38
N ASP A 221 -8.85 -23.83 12.17
CA ASP A 221 -7.68 -24.70 12.22
C ASP A 221 -6.94 -24.82 10.88
N SER A 222 -7.35 -24.06 9.84
CA SER A 222 -6.68 -24.08 8.54
C SER A 222 -5.20 -23.69 8.69
N PRO A 223 -4.25 -24.56 8.25
CA PRO A 223 -2.82 -24.25 8.31
C PRO A 223 -2.46 -23.05 7.42
N VAL A 224 -3.21 -22.80 6.34
CA VAL A 224 -3.01 -21.64 5.48
C VAL A 224 -3.46 -20.36 6.17
N LEU A 225 -4.61 -20.39 6.84
CA LEU A 225 -5.09 -19.25 7.63
C LEU A 225 -4.10 -18.90 8.74
N ALA A 226 -3.61 -19.92 9.47
CA ALA A 226 -2.60 -19.76 10.50
C ALA A 226 -1.29 -19.16 9.93
N ALA A 227 -0.85 -19.63 8.75
CA ALA A 227 0.34 -19.08 8.08
C ALA A 227 0.16 -17.58 7.75
N VAL A 228 -0.99 -17.17 7.20
CA VAL A 228 -1.26 -15.77 6.88
C VAL A 228 -1.35 -14.92 8.15
N GLN A 229 -2.03 -15.40 9.20
CA GLN A 229 -2.12 -14.72 10.49
C GLN A 229 -0.75 -14.53 11.15
N GLN A 230 0.19 -15.44 10.91
CA GLN A 230 1.56 -15.35 11.41
C GLN A 230 2.42 -14.38 10.60
N LEU A 231 2.27 -14.36 9.27
CA LEU A 231 3.08 -13.53 8.38
C LEU A 231 2.61 -12.07 8.34
N LEU A 232 1.30 -11.83 8.46
CA LEU A 232 0.71 -10.51 8.24
C LEU A 232 1.21 -9.44 9.23
N PRO A 233 1.37 -9.70 10.54
CA PRO A 233 1.99 -8.74 11.46
C PRO A 233 3.46 -8.44 11.14
N GLU A 234 4.18 -9.36 10.49
CA GLU A 234 5.60 -9.20 10.17
C GLU A 234 5.84 -8.57 8.78
N SER A 235 4.79 -8.25 8.02
CA SER A 235 4.91 -7.95 6.59
C SER A 235 5.76 -6.71 6.28
N THR A 236 5.57 -5.64 7.04
CA THR A 236 6.34 -4.40 6.90
C THR A 236 7.80 -4.60 7.32
N LYS A 237 8.04 -5.40 8.36
CA LYS A 237 9.39 -5.72 8.84
C LYS A 237 10.14 -6.57 7.82
N ILE A 238 9.47 -7.54 7.20
CA ILE A 238 10.00 -8.31 6.07
C ILE A 238 10.36 -7.36 4.92
N ALA A 239 9.44 -6.46 4.54
CA ALA A 239 9.65 -5.51 3.45
C ALA A 239 10.83 -4.56 3.69
N LYS A 240 10.94 -3.97 4.89
CA LYS A 240 12.07 -3.10 5.29
C LYS A 240 13.40 -3.84 5.22
N LYS A 241 13.48 -5.05 5.79
CA LYS A 241 14.69 -5.88 5.77
C LYS A 241 15.12 -6.25 4.34
N ILE A 242 14.16 -6.56 3.46
CA ILE A 242 14.44 -6.83 2.05
C ILE A 242 14.96 -5.56 1.36
N ASN A 243 14.32 -4.41 1.57
CA ASN A 243 14.73 -3.15 0.99
C ASN A 243 16.16 -2.77 1.40
N GLU A 244 16.48 -2.83 2.70
CA GLU A 244 17.83 -2.60 3.23
C GLU A 244 18.85 -3.54 2.58
N ARG A 245 18.51 -4.83 2.45
CA ARG A 245 19.40 -5.81 1.84
C ARG A 245 19.62 -5.54 0.36
N VAL A 246 18.61 -5.10 -0.36
CA VAL A 246 18.69 -4.80 -1.79
C VAL A 246 19.50 -3.52 -2.03
N ILE A 247 19.37 -2.50 -1.18
CA ILE A 247 20.24 -1.31 -1.22
C ILE A 247 21.72 -1.71 -1.09
N GLN A 248 22.04 -2.63 -0.19
CA GLN A 248 23.42 -3.12 -0.02
C GLN A 248 23.94 -3.91 -1.23
N LEU A 249 23.06 -4.70 -1.88
CA LEU A 249 23.43 -5.51 -3.04
C LEU A 249 23.54 -4.69 -4.33
N TYR A 250 22.77 -3.60 -4.42
CA TYR A 250 22.65 -2.75 -5.61
C TYR A 250 22.85 -1.26 -5.29
N PRO A 251 24.00 -0.85 -4.73
CA PRO A 251 24.21 0.52 -4.24
C PRO A 251 24.17 1.59 -5.35
N GLY A 252 24.42 1.20 -6.60
CA GLY A 252 24.37 2.10 -7.76
C GLY A 252 23.07 2.03 -8.57
N TYR A 253 22.04 1.33 -8.08
CA TYR A 253 20.77 1.22 -8.81
C TYR A 253 19.95 2.50 -8.71
N CYS A 254 19.47 2.96 -9.88
CA CYS A 254 18.50 4.04 -10.00
C CYS A 254 17.34 3.62 -10.91
N SER A 255 16.13 3.96 -10.50
CA SER A 255 14.91 3.94 -11.33
C SER A 255 14.68 5.32 -11.95
N ASN A 256 13.58 5.49 -12.71
CA ASN A 256 13.18 6.82 -13.20
C ASN A 256 12.81 7.78 -12.05
N SER A 257 12.54 7.25 -10.85
CA SER A 257 12.17 8.03 -9.66
C SER A 257 13.36 8.34 -8.74
N GLY A 258 14.57 7.86 -9.05
CA GLY A 258 15.78 8.09 -8.24
C GLY A 258 16.48 6.81 -7.78
N ALA A 259 17.46 6.99 -6.90
CA ALA A 259 18.28 5.92 -6.32
C ALA A 259 17.51 5.13 -5.25
N LEU A 260 17.88 3.87 -5.00
CA LEU A 260 17.25 3.07 -3.94
C LEU A 260 17.43 3.66 -2.54
N THR A 261 18.45 4.50 -2.34
CA THR A 261 18.71 5.20 -1.09
C THR A 261 17.76 6.37 -0.87
N ASP A 262 17.08 6.87 -1.90
CA ASP A 262 16.19 8.03 -1.79
C ASP A 262 14.94 7.66 -0.98
N PRO A 263 14.53 8.45 0.05
CA PRO A 263 13.42 8.08 0.92
C PRO A 263 12.11 7.77 0.21
N THR A 264 11.78 8.50 -0.85
CA THR A 264 10.57 8.29 -1.66
C THR A 264 10.61 6.98 -2.46
N VAL A 265 11.79 6.60 -2.95
CA VAL A 265 12.02 5.32 -3.64
C VAL A 265 11.97 4.17 -2.65
N GLN A 266 12.54 4.33 -1.45
CA GLN A 266 12.44 3.32 -0.38
C GLN A 266 10.99 3.03 0.01
N VAL A 267 10.16 4.07 0.19
CA VAL A 267 8.73 3.90 0.49
C VAL A 267 8.03 3.10 -0.60
N SER A 268 8.31 3.41 -1.87
CA SER A 268 7.73 2.70 -3.01
C SER A 268 8.21 1.25 -3.10
N SER A 269 9.50 1.01 -2.88
CA SER A 269 10.12 -0.33 -2.85
C SER A 269 9.54 -1.21 -1.74
N ILE A 270 9.38 -0.66 -0.53
CA ILE A 270 8.74 -1.35 0.61
C ILE A 270 7.30 -1.70 0.27
N ARG A 271 6.53 -0.76 -0.28
CA ARG A 271 5.15 -0.98 -0.72
C ARG A 271 5.04 -2.10 -1.74
N ASP A 272 5.95 -2.18 -2.70
CA ASP A 272 5.94 -3.25 -3.69
C ASP A 272 6.14 -4.63 -3.05
N VAL A 273 7.09 -4.77 -2.09
CA VAL A 273 7.25 -6.02 -1.33
C VAL A 273 6.01 -6.36 -0.51
N GLU A 274 5.35 -5.37 0.10
CA GLU A 274 4.07 -5.58 0.78
C GLU A 274 2.98 -6.05 -0.19
N MET A 275 2.93 -5.47 -1.39
CA MET A 275 1.98 -5.86 -2.43
C MET A 275 2.17 -7.33 -2.86
N PHE A 276 3.40 -7.76 -3.11
CA PHE A 276 3.70 -9.17 -3.41
C PHE A 276 3.26 -10.11 -2.29
N GLN A 277 3.45 -9.72 -1.02
CA GLN A 277 2.99 -10.49 0.12
C GLN A 277 1.46 -10.64 0.14
N VAL A 278 0.71 -9.54 -0.02
CA VAL A 278 -0.76 -9.58 0.02
C VAL A 278 -1.34 -10.41 -1.12
N TYR A 279 -0.82 -10.25 -2.34
CA TYR A 279 -1.26 -11.07 -3.47
C TYR A 279 -0.97 -12.56 -3.25
N LEU A 280 0.17 -12.88 -2.65
CA LEU A 280 0.51 -14.26 -2.29
C LEU A 280 -0.43 -14.82 -1.21
N TRP A 281 -0.83 -14.01 -0.23
CA TRP A 281 -1.83 -14.41 0.77
C TRP A 281 -3.18 -14.66 0.12
N VAL A 282 -3.64 -13.81 -0.80
CA VAL A 282 -4.90 -14.04 -1.52
C VAL A 282 -4.86 -15.37 -2.27
N CYS A 283 -3.77 -15.65 -3.00
CA CYS A 283 -3.63 -16.91 -3.71
C CYS A 283 -3.70 -18.12 -2.76
N ALA A 284 -3.02 -18.04 -1.62
CA ALA A 284 -3.04 -19.11 -0.64
C ALA A 284 -4.44 -19.30 -0.02
N LEU A 285 -5.10 -18.21 0.39
CA LEU A 285 -6.41 -18.24 1.04
C LEU A 285 -7.55 -18.67 0.11
N GLU A 286 -7.43 -18.40 -1.20
CA GLU A 286 -8.41 -18.80 -2.21
C GLU A 286 -8.05 -20.10 -2.95
N GLU A 287 -6.95 -20.73 -2.55
CA GLU A 287 -6.43 -21.96 -3.12
C GLU A 287 -6.23 -21.94 -4.64
N ASN A 288 -5.83 -20.79 -5.19
CA ASN A 288 -5.57 -20.63 -6.62
C ASN A 288 -4.53 -19.53 -6.88
N ILE A 289 -4.01 -19.45 -8.10
CA ILE A 289 -2.99 -18.46 -8.48
C ILE A 289 -3.55 -17.25 -9.25
N ALA A 290 -4.88 -17.12 -9.37
CA ALA A 290 -5.51 -16.15 -10.26
C ALA A 290 -5.17 -14.71 -9.89
N ALA A 291 -5.11 -14.37 -8.60
CA ALA A 291 -4.77 -13.02 -8.16
C ALA A 291 -3.37 -12.60 -8.66
N ILE A 292 -2.40 -13.52 -8.68
CA ILE A 292 -1.07 -13.23 -9.21
C ILE A 292 -1.08 -13.23 -10.74
N GLN A 293 -1.64 -14.29 -11.35
CA GLN A 293 -1.56 -14.52 -12.79
C GLN A 293 -2.34 -13.49 -13.60
N GLN A 294 -3.54 -13.13 -13.15
CA GLN A 294 -4.47 -12.30 -13.90
C GLN A 294 -4.39 -10.83 -13.53
N GLU A 295 -3.91 -10.50 -12.33
CA GLU A 295 -3.87 -9.11 -11.85
C GLU A 295 -2.45 -8.60 -11.62
N LEU A 296 -1.72 -9.19 -10.67
CA LEU A 296 -0.41 -8.67 -10.28
C LEU A 296 0.61 -8.71 -11.43
N PHE A 297 0.73 -9.86 -12.09
CA PHE A 297 1.71 -10.04 -13.15
C PHE A 297 1.47 -9.09 -14.34
N PRO A 298 0.25 -9.02 -14.93
CA PRO A 298 -0.04 -8.05 -15.98
C PRO A 298 0.15 -6.59 -15.55
N LEU A 299 -0.18 -6.25 -14.30
CA LEU A 299 0.04 -4.92 -13.76
C LEU A 299 1.53 -4.57 -13.68
N CYS A 300 2.36 -5.47 -13.16
CA CYS A 300 3.81 -5.29 -13.10
C CYS A 300 4.41 -5.16 -14.51
N VAL A 301 4.02 -6.02 -15.45
CA VAL A 301 4.50 -5.98 -16.85
C VAL A 301 4.21 -4.62 -17.50
N MET A 302 3.07 -4.00 -17.19
CA MET A 302 2.70 -2.68 -17.69
C MET A 302 3.45 -1.54 -16.96
N LEU A 303 3.51 -1.57 -15.62
CA LEU A 303 4.00 -0.43 -14.84
C LEU A 303 5.52 -0.38 -14.70
N TYR A 304 6.15 -1.52 -14.40
CA TYR A 304 7.57 -1.54 -14.02
C TYR A 304 8.52 -1.04 -15.11
N PRO A 305 8.36 -1.41 -16.41
CA PRO A 305 9.17 -0.83 -17.46
C PRO A 305 9.02 0.69 -17.55
N THR A 306 7.80 1.19 -17.42
CA THR A 306 7.46 2.61 -17.50
C THR A 306 8.06 3.41 -16.33
N LEU A 307 8.18 2.79 -15.16
CA LEU A 307 8.81 3.34 -13.97
C LEU A 307 10.34 3.14 -13.93
N GLY A 308 10.92 2.44 -14.92
CA GLY A 308 12.35 2.13 -14.96
C GLY A 308 12.76 1.10 -13.90
N VAL A 309 11.84 0.24 -13.46
CA VAL A 309 12.12 -0.86 -12.54
C VAL A 309 12.67 -2.06 -13.32
N LYS A 310 13.90 -2.48 -13.02
CA LYS A 310 14.53 -3.62 -13.70
C LYS A 310 14.03 -4.93 -13.11
N TRP A 311 13.74 -5.89 -13.98
CA TRP A 311 13.31 -7.24 -13.58
C TRP A 311 14.32 -7.96 -12.69
N GLU A 312 15.62 -7.70 -12.85
CA GLU A 312 16.67 -8.26 -12.00
C GLU A 312 16.51 -7.84 -10.53
N LEU A 313 16.21 -6.56 -10.28
CA LEU A 313 16.00 -6.04 -8.93
C LEU A 313 14.79 -6.74 -8.29
N LEU A 314 13.68 -6.80 -9.03
CA LEU A 314 12.47 -7.47 -8.59
C LEU A 314 12.73 -8.95 -8.29
N ARG A 315 13.51 -9.62 -9.14
CA ARG A 315 13.90 -11.02 -8.93
C ARG A 315 14.64 -11.21 -7.62
N GLN A 316 15.58 -10.32 -7.31
CA GLN A 316 16.28 -10.35 -6.05
C GLN A 316 15.34 -10.11 -4.86
N MET A 317 14.40 -9.17 -4.97
CA MET A 317 13.41 -8.91 -3.93
C MET A 317 12.55 -10.15 -3.67
N LEU A 318 12.06 -10.82 -4.72
CA LEU A 318 11.28 -12.06 -4.61
C LEU A 318 12.10 -13.19 -3.98
N TYR A 319 13.38 -13.31 -4.31
CA TYR A 319 14.26 -14.34 -3.74
C TYR A 319 14.40 -14.17 -2.23
N LEU A 320 14.65 -12.93 -1.80
CA LEU A 320 14.75 -12.60 -0.38
C LEU A 320 13.39 -12.78 0.32
N LEU A 321 12.28 -12.44 -0.35
CA LEU A 321 10.93 -12.66 0.16
C LEU A 321 10.65 -14.15 0.43
N GLY A 322 11.01 -15.03 -0.50
CA GLY A 322 10.86 -16.47 -0.32
C GLY A 322 11.63 -17.01 0.89
N LYS A 323 12.84 -16.48 1.14
CA LYS A 323 13.63 -16.83 2.33
C LYS A 323 12.96 -16.36 3.63
N GLU A 324 12.50 -15.11 3.66
CA GLU A 324 11.87 -14.52 4.84
C GLU A 324 10.54 -15.21 5.18
N ILE A 325 9.75 -15.58 4.18
CA ILE A 325 8.50 -16.34 4.39
C ILE A 325 8.84 -17.73 4.92
N ARG A 326 9.71 -18.47 4.24
CA ARG A 326 10.03 -19.85 4.61
C ARG A 326 10.63 -19.98 6.01
N SER A 327 11.42 -19.01 6.45
CA SER A 327 12.03 -19.02 7.79
C SER A 327 11.04 -18.75 8.92
N ARG A 328 9.86 -18.20 8.61
CA ARG A 328 8.81 -17.91 9.59
C ARG A 328 7.76 -19.02 9.67
N LEU A 329 7.61 -19.83 8.64
CA LEU A 329 6.60 -20.88 8.62
C LEU A 329 7.10 -22.19 9.23
N THR A 330 6.21 -22.91 9.89
CA THR A 330 6.40 -24.33 10.22
C THR A 330 6.45 -25.19 8.96
N ALA A 331 6.93 -26.43 9.08
CA ALA A 331 6.99 -27.35 7.93
C ALA A 331 5.60 -27.60 7.30
N GLU A 332 4.56 -27.72 8.12
CA GLU A 332 3.18 -27.94 7.67
C GLU A 332 2.63 -26.72 6.93
N GLN A 333 2.75 -25.53 7.53
CA GLN A 333 2.36 -24.28 6.89
C GLN A 333 3.11 -24.05 5.58
N ALA A 334 4.43 -24.29 5.58
CA ALA A 334 5.27 -24.14 4.40
C ALA A 334 4.87 -25.10 3.27
N ALA A 335 4.53 -26.35 3.59
CA ALA A 335 4.08 -27.33 2.60
C ALA A 335 2.80 -26.90 1.87
N LYS A 336 1.91 -26.16 2.55
CA LYS A 336 0.67 -25.62 1.97
C LYS A 336 0.85 -24.27 1.30
N PHE A 337 1.71 -23.40 1.83
CA PHE A 337 1.86 -22.02 1.37
C PHE A 337 2.90 -21.84 0.26
N MET A 338 4.04 -22.54 0.35
CA MET A 338 5.16 -22.34 -0.60
C MET A 338 4.87 -22.71 -2.06
N PRO A 339 3.92 -23.60 -2.42
CA PRO A 339 3.53 -23.80 -3.81
C PRO A 339 3.07 -22.51 -4.52
N TYR A 340 2.34 -21.64 -3.81
CA TYR A 340 1.92 -20.34 -4.37
C TYR A 340 3.11 -19.40 -4.58
N PHE A 341 4.09 -19.44 -3.67
CA PHE A 341 5.32 -18.67 -3.84
C PHE A 341 6.15 -19.20 -5.01
N GLN A 342 6.19 -20.51 -5.21
CA GLN A 342 6.89 -21.12 -6.34
C GLN A 342 6.26 -20.68 -7.67
N ALA A 343 4.93 -20.66 -7.77
CA ALA A 343 4.24 -20.13 -8.94
C ALA A 343 4.56 -18.65 -9.20
N LEU A 344 4.56 -17.81 -8.14
CA LEU A 344 5.01 -16.42 -8.23
C LEU A 344 6.45 -16.32 -8.74
N TRP A 345 7.34 -17.12 -8.16
CA TRP A 345 8.75 -17.16 -8.52
C TRP A 345 8.94 -17.56 -9.98
N GLU A 346 8.18 -18.52 -10.50
CA GLU A 346 8.28 -18.96 -11.89
C GLU A 346 7.72 -17.92 -12.87
N MET A 347 6.59 -17.27 -12.55
CA MET A 347 6.00 -16.23 -13.41
C MET A 347 6.94 -15.03 -13.61
N PHE A 348 7.72 -14.67 -12.60
CA PHE A 348 8.72 -13.60 -12.67
C PHE A 348 10.13 -14.12 -12.99
N SER A 349 10.24 -15.22 -13.73
CA SER A 349 11.52 -15.77 -14.16
C SER A 349 12.08 -15.05 -15.40
N PRO A 350 13.41 -15.07 -15.60
CA PRO A 350 14.03 -14.48 -16.80
C PRO A 350 13.48 -15.04 -18.11
N ASP A 351 13.16 -16.33 -18.16
CA ASP A 351 12.65 -17.00 -19.37
C ASP A 351 11.31 -16.42 -19.83
N VAL A 352 10.42 -16.11 -18.87
CA VAL A 352 9.14 -15.45 -19.16
C VAL A 352 9.38 -14.05 -19.74
N PHE A 353 10.33 -13.28 -19.20
CA PHE A 353 10.63 -11.95 -19.71
C PHE A 353 11.38 -11.96 -21.05
N ALA A 354 12.21 -12.97 -21.30
CA ALA A 354 12.84 -13.18 -22.60
C ALA A 354 11.76 -13.41 -23.67
N ALA A 355 10.80 -14.28 -23.41
CA ALA A 355 9.67 -14.53 -24.31
C ALA A 355 8.83 -13.26 -24.57
N LEU A 356 8.55 -12.46 -23.54
CA LEU A 356 7.84 -11.18 -23.68
C LEU A 356 8.64 -10.14 -24.49
N GLY A 357 9.97 -10.15 -24.38
CA GLY A 357 10.86 -9.29 -25.15
C GLY A 357 10.91 -9.66 -26.64
N GLU A 358 10.81 -10.96 -26.96
CA GLU A 358 10.73 -11.46 -28.34
C GLU A 358 9.38 -11.11 -28.99
N GLU A 359 8.27 -11.19 -28.26
CA GLU A 359 6.95 -10.76 -28.75
C GLU A 359 6.86 -9.24 -28.98
N GLY A 360 7.56 -8.44 -28.17
CA GLY A 360 7.66 -6.98 -28.35
C GLY A 360 8.37 -6.56 -29.64
N ASN A 361 9.30 -7.37 -30.14
CA ASN A 361 9.99 -7.13 -31.42
C ASN A 361 9.17 -7.61 -32.63
N LEU A 362 8.25 -8.57 -32.46
CA LEU A 362 7.36 -9.04 -33.53
C LEU A 362 6.19 -8.09 -33.81
N LEU A 363 5.83 -7.23 -32.85
CA LEU A 363 4.79 -6.19 -33.01
C LEU A 363 5.35 -4.82 -33.43
N ALA A 364 6.66 -4.71 -33.65
CA ALA A 364 7.35 -3.49 -34.07
C ALA A 364 7.62 -3.42 -35.59
N ILE A 365 6.98 -4.27 -36.40
CA ILE A 365 7.04 -4.27 -37.88
C ILE A 365 5.73 -3.76 -38.46
#